data_AF-A0A1I3HT15-F1
#
_entry.id   AF-A0A1I3HT15-F1
#
_cell.length_a   1.000
_cell.length_b   1.000
_cell.length_c   1.000
_cell.angle_alpha   90.00
_cell.angle_beta   90.00
_cell.angle_gamma   90.00
#
_symmetry.space_group_name_H-M   'P 1'
#
loop_
_entity.id
_entity.type
_entity.pdbx_description
1 polymer ?
#
loop_
_entity_poly.entity_id
_entity_poly.type
_entity_poly.pdbx_seq_one_letter_code
_entity_poly.pdbx_strand_id
1 'polypeptide(L)'
;MQDRVENTTRVNVGEMKQRAEAALAGMEAARLTMDRALAKMNAMPESQIDVSGFGALHRELGKAVVTAVAEIGRVCDAISKEDGGDGLDLEAAKLEIRRRLRCIRDAGPAGSVPAGDG
;
A
#
# COMPACT_ATOMS: atom_id res chain seq x y z
N MET A 1 37.91 19.34 -17.67
CA MET A 1 36.46 19.62 -17.56
C MET A 1 35.72 18.32 -17.86
N GLN A 2 35.69 17.38 -16.91
CA GLN A 2 35.02 16.08 -17.02
C GLN A 2 35.08 15.45 -15.63
N ASP A 3 34.18 15.90 -14.74
CA ASP A 3 33.89 15.28 -13.44
C ASP A 3 32.52 15.77 -12.97
N ARG A 4 31.56 15.73 -13.88
CA ARG A 4 30.16 15.99 -13.58
C ARG A 4 29.38 14.89 -14.26
N VAL A 5 28.40 14.34 -13.55
CA VAL A 5 27.45 13.30 -13.98
C VAL A 5 27.83 11.86 -13.58
N GLU A 6 28.13 11.64 -12.29
CA GLU A 6 27.82 10.37 -11.62
C GLU A 6 27.28 10.68 -10.20
N ASN A 7 26.14 11.37 -10.12
CA ASN A 7 25.43 11.52 -8.84
C ASN A 7 23.93 11.44 -9.04
N THR A 8 23.49 10.37 -9.70
CA THR A 8 22.08 10.15 -10.01
C THR A 8 21.67 8.81 -9.43
N THR A 9 20.91 8.88 -8.33
CA THR A 9 20.05 7.81 -7.79
C THR A 9 20.74 6.55 -7.27
N ARG A 10 21.59 6.66 -6.24
CA ARG A 10 21.53 5.63 -5.19
C ARG A 10 20.28 5.93 -4.37
N VAL A 11 19.29 5.06 -4.46
CA VAL A 11 18.12 5.12 -3.57
C VAL A 11 18.65 4.97 -2.15
N ASN A 12 18.69 6.06 -1.38
CA ASN A 12 19.13 5.99 0.00
C ASN A 12 17.96 5.46 0.84
N VAL A 13 17.88 4.13 0.96
CA VAL A 13 16.85 3.44 1.78
C VAL A 13 16.87 3.96 3.22
N GLY A 14 18.02 4.40 3.74
CA GLY A 14 18.14 5.02 5.06
C GLY A 14 17.35 6.34 5.18
N GLU A 15 17.49 7.25 4.21
CA GLU A 15 16.70 8.49 4.17
C GLU A 15 15.20 8.22 3.96
N MET A 16 14.85 7.21 3.16
CA MET A 16 13.46 6.80 2.98
C MET A 16 12.85 6.28 4.28
N LYS A 17 13.59 5.46 5.04
CA LYS A 17 13.17 4.97 6.37
C LYS A 17 12.96 6.13 7.34
N GLN A 18 13.89 7.09 7.39
CA GLN A 18 13.73 8.28 8.25
C GLN A 18 12.49 9.10 7.89
N ARG A 19 12.18 9.27 6.59
CA ARG A 19 10.95 9.94 6.16
C ARG A 19 9.69 9.17 6.55
N ALA A 20 9.72 7.84 6.43
CA ALA A 20 8.60 6.99 6.86
C ALA A 20 8.39 7.04 8.37
N GLU A 21 9.45 7.01 9.17
CA GLU A 21 9.40 7.17 10.63
C GLU A 21 8.84 8.54 11.03
N ALA A 22 9.29 9.62 10.39
CA ALA A 22 8.77 10.96 10.64
C ALA A 22 7.28 11.08 10.27
N ALA A 23 6.85 10.47 9.16
CA ALA A 23 5.46 10.45 8.74
C ALA A 23 4.58 9.64 9.70
N LEU A 24 5.09 8.51 10.21
CA LEU A 24 4.43 7.71 11.25
C LEU A 24 4.27 8.49 12.56
N ALA A 25 5.32 9.17 13.01
CA ALA A 25 5.25 10.01 14.20
C ALA A 25 4.24 11.16 14.03
N GLY A 26 4.17 11.78 12.85
CA GLY A 26 3.18 12.79 12.52
C GLY A 26 1.74 12.25 12.53
N MET A 27 1.53 11.05 11.99
CA MET A 27 0.24 10.36 12.04
C MET A 27 -0.18 10.05 13.47
N GLU A 28 0.74 9.55 14.31
CA GLU A 28 0.45 9.26 15.72
C GLU A 28 0.11 10.53 16.51
N ALA A 29 0.83 11.64 16.27
CA ALA A 29 0.53 12.92 16.88
C ALA A 29 -0.87 13.44 16.49
N ALA A 30 -1.25 13.30 15.21
CA ALA A 30 -2.60 13.65 14.74
C ALA A 30 -3.67 12.79 15.40
N ARG A 31 -3.42 11.48 15.54
CA ARG A 31 -4.34 10.54 16.21
C ARG A 31 -4.55 10.93 17.68
N LEU A 32 -3.46 11.18 18.42
CA LEU A 32 -3.53 11.61 19.82
C LEU A 32 -4.29 12.93 19.99
N THR A 33 -4.16 13.84 19.02
CA THR A 33 -4.90 15.11 19.03
C THR A 33 -6.41 14.87 18.87
N MET A 34 -6.79 13.99 17.95
CA MET A 34 -8.19 13.58 17.75
C MET A 34 -8.74 12.84 18.97
N ASP A 35 -7.99 11.91 19.56
CA ASP A 35 -8.37 11.17 20.77
C ASP A 35 -8.62 12.12 21.95
N ARG A 36 -7.75 13.12 22.13
CA ARG A 36 -7.93 14.17 23.15
C ARG A 36 -9.16 15.03 22.90
N ALA A 37 -9.46 15.36 21.63
CA ALA A 37 -10.66 16.10 21.28
C ALA A 37 -11.93 15.29 21.58
N LEU A 38 -11.94 14.00 21.23
CA LEU A 38 -13.03 13.08 21.56
C LEU A 38 -13.22 12.94 23.06
N ALA A 39 -12.14 12.76 23.83
CA ALA A 39 -12.22 12.67 25.28
C ALA A 39 -12.82 13.94 25.91
N LYS A 40 -12.47 15.12 25.40
CA LYS A 40 -13.06 16.38 25.85
C LYS A 40 -14.55 16.47 25.52
N MET A 41 -14.94 16.11 24.30
CA MET A 41 -16.35 16.10 23.89
C MET A 41 -17.18 15.12 24.73
N ASN A 42 -16.66 13.92 24.99
CA ASN A 42 -17.35 12.90 25.80
C ASN A 42 -17.51 13.30 27.28
N ALA A 43 -16.70 14.24 27.77
CA ALA A 43 -16.82 14.78 29.12
C ALA A 43 -17.79 15.98 29.22
N MET A 44 -18.29 16.48 28.09
CA MET A 44 -19.22 17.61 28.06
C MET A 44 -20.68 17.12 28.11
N PRO A 45 -21.59 17.88 28.73
CA PRO A 45 -23.02 17.62 28.58
C PRO A 45 -23.43 17.83 27.11
N GLU A 46 -24.41 17.05 26.62
CA GLU A 46 -24.82 17.05 25.20
C GLU A 46 -25.13 18.44 24.63
N SER A 47 -25.70 19.33 25.45
CA SER A 47 -26.03 20.71 25.09
C SER A 47 -24.81 21.60 24.76
N GLN A 48 -23.60 21.15 25.09
CA GLN A 48 -22.34 21.88 24.92
C GLN A 48 -21.39 21.21 23.92
N ILE A 49 -21.80 20.12 23.28
CA ILE A 49 -20.98 19.43 22.28
C ILE A 49 -20.92 20.27 21.00
N ASP A 50 -19.75 20.81 20.71
CA ASP A 50 -19.43 21.45 19.43
C ASP A 50 -18.60 20.50 18.55
N VAL A 51 -19.18 20.07 17.43
CA VAL A 51 -18.54 19.17 16.45
C VAL A 51 -17.88 19.93 15.30
N SER A 52 -17.98 21.25 15.24
CA SER A 52 -17.52 22.06 14.09
C SER A 52 -16.00 21.93 13.85
N GLY A 53 -15.21 21.83 14.92
CA GLY A 53 -13.76 21.61 14.85
C GLY A 53 -13.35 20.18 14.50
N PHE A 54 -14.25 19.21 14.64
CA PHE A 54 -13.95 17.80 14.44
C PHE A 54 -13.63 17.45 12.99
N GLY A 55 -14.35 18.07 12.05
CA GLY A 55 -14.11 17.86 10.62
C GLY A 55 -12.70 18.28 10.18
N ALA A 56 -12.11 19.30 10.81
CA ALA A 56 -10.73 19.72 10.53
C ALA A 56 -9.72 18.68 11.03
N LEU A 57 -9.87 18.23 12.29
CA LEU A 57 -9.02 17.20 12.89
C LEU A 57 -9.08 15.88 12.12
N HIS A 58 -10.28 15.44 11.72
CA HIS A 58 -10.45 14.23 10.92
C HIS A 58 -9.74 14.33 9.56
N ARG A 59 -9.83 15.48 8.88
CA ARG A 59 -9.12 15.71 7.61
C ARG A 59 -7.60 15.72 7.80
N GLU A 60 -7.12 16.30 8.90
CA GLU A 60 -5.70 16.35 9.23
C GLU A 60 -5.13 14.96 9.49
N LEU A 61 -5.83 14.15 10.30
CA LEU A 61 -5.50 12.74 10.51
C LEU A 61 -5.51 11.96 9.19
N GLY A 62 -6.54 12.15 8.35
CA GLY A 62 -6.61 11.49 7.04
C GLY A 62 -5.42 11.82 6.14
N LYS A 63 -4.97 13.07 6.09
CA LYS A 63 -3.76 13.47 5.34
C LYS A 63 -2.50 12.83 5.92
N ALA A 64 -2.38 12.79 7.24
CA ALA A 64 -1.22 12.18 7.91
C ALA A 64 -1.15 10.67 7.62
N VAL A 65 -2.29 9.96 7.66
CA VAL A 65 -2.38 8.53 7.31
C VAL A 65 -1.95 8.29 5.86
N VAL A 66 -2.50 9.05 4.90
CA VAL A 66 -2.13 8.91 3.48
C VAL A 66 -0.63 9.13 3.27
N THR A 67 -0.06 10.11 3.97
CA THR A 67 1.38 10.41 3.88
C THR A 67 2.23 9.28 4.46
N ALA A 68 1.89 8.77 5.65
CA ALA A 68 2.60 7.67 6.28
C ALA A 68 2.56 6.39 5.43
N VAL A 69 1.37 6.03 4.91
CA VAL A 69 1.21 4.87 4.02
C VAL A 69 2.05 5.02 2.75
N ALA A 70 2.07 6.21 2.15
CA ALA A 70 2.86 6.46 0.94
C ALA A 70 4.37 6.33 1.19
N GLU A 71 4.90 6.88 2.29
CA GLU A 71 6.33 6.74 2.62
C GLU A 71 6.72 5.30 2.95
N ILE A 72 5.88 4.57 3.70
CA ILE A 72 6.10 3.14 3.98
C ILE A 72 6.11 2.33 2.69
N GLY A 73 5.15 2.57 1.78
CA GLY A 73 5.09 1.91 0.48
C GLY A 73 6.38 2.10 -0.31
N ARG A 74 6.93 3.32 -0.35
CA ARG A 74 8.21 3.59 -1.03
C ARG A 74 9.38 2.84 -0.39
N VAL A 75 9.41 2.69 0.94
CA VAL A 75 10.44 1.90 1.63
C VAL A 75 10.32 0.42 1.26
N CYS A 76 9.09 -0.13 1.27
CA CYS A 76 8.83 -1.52 0.89
C CYS A 76 9.22 -1.78 -0.58
N ASP A 77 8.89 -0.87 -1.49
CA ASP A 77 9.27 -0.95 -2.90
C ASP A 77 10.79 -0.91 -3.08
N ALA A 78 11.48 -0.04 -2.33
CA ALA A 78 12.93 0.08 -2.40
C ALA A 78 13.64 -1.18 -1.87
N ILE A 79 13.19 -1.73 -0.74
CA ILE A 79 13.69 -3.00 -0.19
C ILE A 79 13.42 -4.14 -1.19
N SER A 80 12.20 -4.21 -1.74
CA SER A 80 11.84 -5.25 -2.71
C SER A 80 12.72 -5.22 -3.96
N LYS A 81 13.08 -4.02 -4.43
CA LYS A 81 14.02 -3.85 -5.55
C LYS A 81 15.47 -4.25 -5.19
N GLU A 82 15.91 -3.99 -3.96
CA GLU A 82 17.23 -4.44 -3.48
C GLU A 82 17.31 -5.97 -3.36
N ASP A 83 16.22 -6.62 -2.96
CA ASP A 83 16.13 -8.08 -2.79
C ASP A 83 15.91 -8.84 -4.12
N GLY A 84 15.99 -8.15 -5.27
CA GLY A 84 15.76 -8.75 -6.60
C GLY A 84 14.28 -9.03 -6.91
N GLY A 85 13.38 -8.50 -6.10
CA GLY A 85 11.93 -8.53 -6.28
C GLY A 85 11.45 -7.50 -7.29
N ASP A 86 11.91 -7.59 -8.55
CA ASP A 86 11.15 -7.04 -9.67
C ASP A 86 10.00 -8.00 -9.95
N GLY A 87 8.87 -7.73 -9.30
CA GLY A 87 7.70 -8.60 -9.18
C GLY A 87 7.26 -9.27 -10.49
N LEU A 88 6.93 -10.56 -10.37
CA LEU A 88 6.48 -11.48 -11.42
C LEU A 88 7.47 -11.58 -12.60
N ASP A 89 8.22 -12.69 -12.62
CA ASP A 89 8.84 -13.16 -13.86
C ASP A 89 7.72 -13.45 -14.87
N LEU A 90 7.44 -12.44 -15.69
CA LEU A 90 6.38 -12.46 -16.68
C LEU A 90 6.62 -13.58 -17.70
N GLU A 91 7.88 -13.93 -17.95
CA GLU A 91 8.23 -15.04 -18.82
C GLU A 91 7.98 -16.39 -18.13
N ALA A 92 8.28 -16.55 -16.84
CA ALA A 92 7.87 -17.72 -16.06
C ALA A 92 6.34 -17.85 -15.96
N ALA A 93 5.62 -16.74 -15.74
CA ALA A 93 4.17 -16.72 -15.72
C ALA A 93 3.58 -17.10 -17.09
N LYS A 94 4.11 -16.54 -18.19
CA LYS A 94 3.73 -16.91 -19.56
C LYS A 94 4.05 -18.37 -19.87
N LEU A 95 5.19 -18.88 -19.40
CA LEU A 95 5.60 -20.27 -19.61
C LEU A 95 4.65 -21.24 -18.91
N GLU A 96 4.27 -20.94 -17.67
CA GLU A 96 3.33 -21.73 -16.89
C GLU A 96 1.91 -21.69 -17.49
N ILE A 97 1.45 -20.53 -17.98
CA ILE A 97 0.18 -20.41 -18.71
C ILE A 97 0.19 -21.28 -19.99
N ARG A 98 1.27 -21.23 -20.79
CA ARG A 98 1.41 -22.06 -21.99
C ARG A 98 1.42 -23.55 -21.66
N ARG A 99 2.06 -23.94 -20.55
CA ARG A 99 2.08 -25.33 -20.08
C ARG A 99 0.67 -25.80 -19.73
N ARG A 100 -0.09 -25.02 -18.94
CA ARG A 100 -1.48 -25.37 -18.58
C ARG A 100 -2.40 -25.46 -19.79
N LEU A 101 -2.28 -24.53 -20.74
CA LEU A 101 -3.05 -24.56 -21.99
C LEU A 101 -2.73 -25.78 -22.86
N ARG A 102 -1.46 -26.23 -22.89
CA ARG A 102 -1.10 -27.52 -23.51
C ARG A 102 -1.77 -28.69 -22.80
N CYS A 103 -1.68 -28.76 -21.48
CA CYS A 103 -2.36 -29.82 -20.72
C CYS A 103 -3.87 -29.86 -20.96
N ILE A 104 -4.54 -28.71 -21.08
CA ILE A 104 -5.98 -28.63 -21.40
C ILE A 104 -6.27 -29.10 -22.83
N ARG A 105 -5.40 -28.75 -23.79
CA ARG A 105 -5.52 -29.18 -25.19
C ARG A 105 -5.29 -30.69 -25.33
N ASP A 106 -4.30 -31.21 -24.62
CA ASP A 106 -3.92 -32.62 -24.62
C ASP A 106 -4.94 -33.48 -23.85
N ALA A 107 -5.64 -32.90 -22.88
CA ALA A 107 -6.73 -33.57 -22.16
C ALA A 107 -8.02 -33.75 -22.99
N GLY A 108 -8.11 -33.12 -24.18
CA GLY A 108 -9.30 -33.18 -25.04
C GLY A 108 -10.56 -32.56 -24.41
N PRO A 109 -11.67 -32.42 -25.17
CA PRO A 109 -12.92 -31.93 -24.60
C PRO A 109 -13.48 -32.94 -23.59
N ALA A 110 -13.38 -32.60 -22.30
CA ALA A 110 -14.15 -33.27 -21.26
C ALA A 110 -15.61 -32.82 -21.37
N GLY A 111 -16.41 -33.52 -22.18
CA GLY A 111 -17.83 -33.20 -22.32
C GLY A 111 -18.55 -33.86 -23.48
N SER A 112 -18.62 -35.18 -23.51
CA SER A 112 -19.81 -35.84 -24.05
C SER A 112 -20.80 -36.01 -22.90
N VAL A 113 -21.73 -35.06 -22.75
CA VAL A 113 -22.94 -35.25 -21.94
C VAL A 113 -23.72 -36.38 -22.61
N PRO A 114 -24.10 -37.47 -21.90
CA PRO A 114 -24.93 -38.49 -22.51
C PRO A 114 -26.27 -37.86 -22.87
N ALA A 115 -26.62 -37.90 -24.16
CA ALA A 115 -27.97 -37.62 -24.59
C ALA A 115 -28.88 -38.66 -23.92
N GLY A 116 -29.81 -38.20 -23.09
CA GLY A 116 -30.82 -39.07 -22.51
C GLY A 116 -31.68 -39.64 -23.63
N ASP A 117 -31.61 -40.96 -23.83
CA ASP A 117 -32.62 -41.71 -24.55
C ASP A 117 -33.87 -41.81 -23.66
N GLY A 118 -35.02 -41.54 -24.27
CA GLY A 118 -36.35 -41.67 -23.67
C GLY A 118 -36.87 -43.10 -23.63
#